data_AF-A0A2H0S3E0-F1
#
_entry.id   AF-A0A2H0S3E0-F1
#
_cell.length_a   1.000
_cell.length_b   1.000
_cell.length_c   1.000
_cell.angle_alpha   90.00
_cell.angle_beta   90.00
_cell.angle_gamma   90.00
#
_symmetry.space_group_name_H-M   'P 1'
#
loop_
_entity.id
_entity.type
_entity.pdbx_description
1 polymer ?
#
loop_
_entity_poly.entity_id
_entity_poly.type
_entity_poly.pdbx_seq_one_letter_code
_entity_poly.pdbx_strand_id
1 'polypeptide(L)'
;MRRSYMSIGFFCMVLLSMGLTLYAVGGNTARAQESAPTLTPEEILAIGSEGCRDQINGALAREQRIFRSVIFGLSLTKDAKLGEVRYDKNGHAWYKESANKWQTVAENGGGIQTDEEMRIQSQVPARKGLLETKRVTTSDLIPYMGQSMRALQCRVDLICNVVRQSVGKLPTDPLEIIARTPGCIDWPTETFKSCRLASGDGNSISEQTDVTTYCASVTDDLIEQEMATTEMVVQYDAAYRTLLQLAGNFDLFLQEFRFPIISSLRQMTNLIGSLNRIPCFLSSCDASPPPSAPQQ
;
A
#
# COMPACT_ATOMS: atom_id res chain seq x y z
N MET A 1 -51.97 10.31 14.67
CA MET A 1 -52.53 10.09 13.32
C MET A 1 -51.54 10.61 12.29
N ARG A 2 -51.31 9.81 11.25
CA ARG A 2 -50.19 9.83 10.31
C ARG A 2 -50.16 11.10 9.44
N ARG A 3 -48.98 11.68 9.22
CA ARG A 3 -48.70 12.58 8.10
C ARG A 3 -47.94 11.84 7.01
N SER A 4 -48.39 12.09 5.79
CA SER A 4 -48.20 11.33 4.57
C SER A 4 -46.82 11.51 3.92
N TYR A 5 -46.36 10.44 3.28
CA TYR A 5 -45.35 10.42 2.23
C TYR A 5 -46.02 10.70 0.86
N MET A 6 -45.39 11.51 0.02
CA MET A 6 -45.55 11.55 -1.46
C MET A 6 -44.23 12.14 -2.00
N SER A 7 -43.28 11.30 -2.43
CA SER A 7 -43.13 10.65 -3.74
C SER A 7 -42.80 11.63 -4.87
N ILE A 8 -41.51 11.64 -5.23
CA ILE A 8 -40.87 12.43 -6.28
C ILE A 8 -41.09 11.74 -7.62
N GLY A 9 -41.45 12.55 -8.62
CA GLY A 9 -41.89 12.12 -9.94
C GLY A 9 -40.82 11.45 -10.79
N PHE A 10 -41.31 10.43 -11.50
CA PHE A 10 -40.78 9.80 -12.70
C PHE A 10 -40.37 10.84 -13.75
N PHE A 11 -39.16 10.69 -14.32
CA PHE A 11 -38.83 11.19 -15.65
C PHE A 11 -38.20 10.03 -16.42
N CYS A 12 -38.96 9.44 -17.35
CA CYS A 12 -38.48 8.42 -18.26
C CYS A 12 -39.03 8.71 -19.66
N MET A 13 -38.11 8.70 -20.62
CA MET A 13 -38.27 8.38 -22.04
C MET A 13 -39.27 9.17 -22.88
N VAL A 14 -38.73 9.96 -23.82
CA VAL A 14 -39.15 9.88 -25.23
C VAL A 14 -37.91 9.92 -26.13
N LEU A 15 -37.85 8.92 -27.02
CA LEU A 15 -36.92 8.68 -28.13
C LEU A 15 -37.06 9.70 -29.26
N LEU A 16 -35.98 9.89 -30.03
CA LEU A 16 -35.89 9.79 -31.51
C LEU A 16 -34.51 10.35 -31.94
N SER A 17 -33.57 9.55 -32.44
CA SER A 17 -33.44 8.99 -33.80
C SER A 17 -32.88 9.97 -34.85
N MET A 18 -31.83 9.48 -35.51
CA MET A 18 -31.29 9.81 -36.83
C MET A 18 -30.37 11.04 -36.99
N GLY A 19 -29.20 10.78 -37.60
CA GLY A 19 -28.49 11.80 -38.37
C GLY A 19 -26.97 11.64 -38.36
N LEU A 20 -26.44 10.85 -39.31
CA LEU A 20 -25.05 10.90 -39.74
C LEU A 20 -24.57 12.36 -39.93
N THR A 21 -23.38 12.69 -39.43
CA THR A 21 -22.47 13.60 -40.13
C THR A 21 -21.04 13.23 -39.81
N LEU A 22 -20.31 12.83 -40.86
CA LEU A 22 -18.87 12.80 -40.88
C LEU A 22 -18.34 14.19 -40.52
N TYR A 23 -17.44 14.25 -39.55
CA TYR A 23 -16.34 15.20 -39.57
C TYR A 23 -15.04 14.44 -39.35
N ALA A 24 -14.36 14.21 -40.47
CA ALA A 24 -12.92 14.04 -40.49
C ALA A 24 -12.30 15.39 -40.11
N VAL A 25 -11.56 15.43 -39.00
CA VAL A 25 -10.53 16.45 -38.77
C VAL A 25 -9.25 15.68 -38.51
N GLY A 26 -8.39 15.73 -39.52
CA GLY A 26 -7.03 15.26 -39.42
C GLY A 26 -6.28 16.06 -38.36
N GLY A 27 -5.71 15.34 -37.41
CA GLY A 27 -4.63 15.79 -36.56
C GLY A 27 -3.58 14.70 -36.58
N ASN A 28 -2.67 14.76 -37.56
CA ASN A 28 -1.42 14.01 -37.53
C ASN A 28 -0.59 14.50 -36.33
N THR A 29 -0.86 13.97 -35.15
CA THR A 29 0.18 13.84 -34.13
C THR A 29 0.68 12.41 -34.24
N ALA A 30 1.69 12.23 -35.10
CA ALA A 30 2.66 11.18 -34.91
C ALA A 30 3.23 11.38 -33.50
N ARG A 31 2.62 10.75 -32.50
CA ARG A 31 3.30 10.53 -31.23
C ARG A 31 4.45 9.61 -31.58
N ALA A 32 5.65 10.17 -31.56
CA ALA A 32 6.85 9.40 -31.35
C ALA A 32 6.56 8.50 -30.14
N GLN A 33 6.29 7.23 -30.39
CA GLN A 33 6.63 6.19 -29.43
C GLN A 33 8.14 6.31 -29.33
N GLU A 34 8.60 7.10 -28.36
CA GLU A 34 9.93 6.96 -27.82
C GLU A 34 9.90 5.61 -27.11
N SER A 35 10.10 4.57 -27.93
CA SER A 35 10.56 3.27 -27.48
C SER A 35 11.67 3.53 -26.48
N ALA A 36 11.66 2.79 -25.37
CA ALA A 36 12.84 2.66 -24.52
C ALA A 36 14.09 2.69 -25.40
N PRO A 37 15.11 3.50 -25.06
CA PRO A 37 16.23 3.79 -25.94
C PRO A 37 16.66 2.47 -26.59
N THR A 38 16.59 2.42 -27.92
CA THR A 38 17.02 1.24 -28.68
C THR A 38 18.53 1.24 -28.57
N LEU A 39 19.02 0.73 -27.45
CA LEU A 39 20.42 0.56 -27.15
C LEU A 39 21.01 -0.26 -28.28
N THR A 40 22.06 0.26 -28.87
CA THR A 40 22.80 -0.45 -29.90
C THR A 40 23.33 -1.77 -29.31
N PRO A 41 23.53 -2.83 -30.11
CA PRO A 41 24.09 -4.09 -29.61
C PRO A 41 25.43 -3.92 -28.87
N GLU A 42 26.20 -2.87 -29.22
CA GLU A 42 27.45 -2.49 -28.55
C GLU A 42 27.21 -1.86 -27.17
N GLU A 43 26.17 -1.03 -27.00
CA GLU A 43 25.79 -0.49 -25.69
C GLU A 43 25.19 -1.57 -24.77
N ILE A 44 24.46 -2.55 -25.31
CA ILE A 44 23.95 -3.71 -24.53
C ILE A 44 25.09 -4.56 -23.97
N LEU A 45 26.20 -4.69 -24.71
CA LEU A 45 27.42 -5.36 -24.25
C LEU A 45 28.21 -4.50 -23.23
N ALA A 46 28.10 -3.18 -23.30
CA ALA A 46 28.79 -2.25 -22.38
C ALA A 46 28.06 -2.04 -21.04
N ILE A 47 26.78 -2.42 -20.94
CA ILE A 47 25.96 -2.23 -19.73
C ILE A 47 26.39 -3.14 -18.55
N GLY A 48 27.17 -4.19 -18.80
CA GLY A 48 27.76 -5.04 -17.76
C GLY A 48 26.74 -5.64 -16.79
N SER A 49 27.22 -6.12 -15.63
CA SER A 49 26.35 -6.63 -14.56
C SER A 49 25.46 -5.55 -13.93
N GLU A 50 25.86 -4.27 -14.01
CA GLU A 50 25.16 -3.16 -13.37
C GLU A 50 23.78 -2.90 -13.96
N GLY A 51 23.63 -2.78 -15.29
CA GLY A 51 22.28 -2.57 -15.84
C GLY A 51 21.39 -3.80 -15.79
N CYS A 52 21.94 -5.01 -15.60
CA CYS A 52 21.12 -6.16 -15.21
C CYS A 52 20.58 -5.99 -13.79
N ARG A 53 21.42 -5.57 -12.82
CA ARG A 53 20.99 -5.28 -11.45
C ARG A 53 19.91 -4.19 -11.42
N ASP A 54 20.05 -3.14 -12.23
CA ASP A 54 19.03 -2.09 -12.32
C ASP A 54 17.70 -2.59 -12.88
N GLN A 55 17.75 -3.46 -13.90
CA GLN A 55 16.55 -4.08 -14.45
C GLN A 55 15.88 -5.02 -13.44
N ILE A 56 16.66 -5.76 -12.65
CA ILE A 56 16.17 -6.58 -11.53
C ILE A 56 15.50 -5.69 -10.49
N ASN A 57 16.18 -4.64 -10.02
CA ASN A 57 15.65 -3.70 -9.03
C ASN A 57 14.35 -3.05 -9.51
N GLY A 58 14.27 -2.64 -10.78
CA GLY A 58 13.06 -2.07 -11.37
C GLY A 58 11.89 -3.06 -11.41
N ALA A 59 12.15 -4.33 -11.75
CA ALA A 59 11.15 -5.38 -11.75
C ALA A 59 10.66 -5.73 -10.34
N LEU A 60 11.58 -5.85 -9.37
CA LEU A 60 11.25 -6.11 -7.97
C LEU A 60 10.46 -4.95 -7.34
N ALA A 61 10.86 -3.71 -7.59
CA ALA A 61 10.14 -2.52 -7.13
C ALA A 61 8.71 -2.47 -7.70
N ARG A 62 8.50 -2.88 -8.96
CA ARG A 62 7.15 -3.02 -9.52
C ARG A 62 6.31 -4.01 -8.71
N GLU A 63 6.84 -5.20 -8.44
CA GLU A 63 6.10 -6.24 -7.71
C GLU A 63 5.78 -5.83 -6.28
N GLN A 64 6.71 -5.15 -5.60
CA GLN A 64 6.49 -4.54 -4.30
C GLN A 64 5.34 -3.52 -4.34
N ARG A 65 5.32 -2.64 -5.35
CA ARG A 65 4.22 -1.67 -5.54
C ARG A 65 2.87 -2.36 -5.79
N ILE A 66 2.84 -3.41 -6.60
CA ILE A 66 1.64 -4.22 -6.83
C ILE A 66 1.15 -4.82 -5.51
N PHE A 67 2.04 -5.44 -4.74
CA PHE A 67 1.71 -6.02 -3.43
C PHE A 67 1.13 -4.96 -2.48
N ARG A 68 1.82 -3.83 -2.31
CA ARG A 68 1.36 -2.73 -1.44
C ARG A 68 0.01 -2.18 -1.88
N SER A 69 -0.26 -2.09 -3.19
CA SER A 69 -1.59 -1.67 -3.69
C SER A 69 -2.71 -2.65 -3.33
N VAL A 70 -2.40 -3.94 -3.14
CA VAL A 70 -3.38 -4.94 -2.71
C VAL A 70 -3.70 -4.77 -1.23
N ILE A 71 -2.67 -4.54 -0.41
CA ILE A 71 -2.81 -4.39 1.04
C ILE A 71 -3.49 -3.07 1.40
N PHE A 72 -2.96 -1.95 0.90
CA PHE A 72 -3.38 -0.60 1.28
C PHE A 72 -4.41 0.01 0.34
N GLY A 73 -4.51 -0.49 -0.89
CA GLY A 73 -5.35 0.11 -1.92
C GLY A 73 -4.60 1.15 -2.73
N LEU A 74 -5.22 1.52 -3.84
CA LEU A 74 -4.80 2.61 -4.71
C LEU A 74 -6.04 3.32 -5.20
N SER A 75 -6.18 4.60 -4.84
CA SER A 75 -7.32 5.44 -5.18
C SER A 75 -7.49 5.60 -6.71
N LEU A 76 -8.64 6.07 -7.18
CA LEU A 76 -8.77 6.50 -8.57
C LEU A 76 -7.92 7.76 -8.79
N THR A 77 -7.39 7.98 -10.00
CA THR A 77 -6.54 9.14 -10.31
C THR A 77 -7.22 10.47 -9.96
N LYS A 78 -8.52 10.58 -10.25
CA LYS A 78 -9.35 11.73 -9.86
C LYS A 78 -9.44 11.96 -8.34
N ASP A 79 -9.49 10.89 -7.56
CA ASP A 79 -9.70 10.91 -6.10
C ASP A 79 -8.36 10.90 -5.33
N ALA A 80 -7.25 10.78 -6.05
CA ALA A 80 -5.91 10.83 -5.49
C ALA A 80 -5.67 12.17 -4.80
N LYS A 81 -4.96 12.14 -3.67
CA LYS A 81 -4.63 13.33 -2.87
C LYS A 81 -3.48 14.10 -3.52
N LEU A 82 -3.40 15.40 -3.24
CA LEU A 82 -2.23 16.19 -3.64
C LEU A 82 -0.98 15.61 -2.97
N GLY A 83 0.09 15.49 -3.75
CA GLY A 83 1.34 14.84 -3.34
C GLY A 83 1.35 13.31 -3.46
N GLU A 84 0.25 12.67 -3.86
CA GLU A 84 0.24 11.22 -4.10
C GLU A 84 1.16 10.87 -5.27
N VAL A 85 2.01 9.84 -5.10
CA VAL A 85 2.99 9.40 -6.10
C VAL A 85 2.51 8.12 -6.78
N ARG A 86 2.61 8.08 -8.11
CA ARG A 86 2.34 6.92 -8.95
C ARG A 86 3.50 6.67 -9.90
N TYR A 87 3.56 5.45 -10.39
CA TYR A 87 4.60 5.03 -11.32
C TYR A 87 3.95 4.68 -12.65
N ASP A 88 4.51 5.20 -13.73
CA ASP A 88 4.10 4.80 -15.07
C ASP A 88 4.64 3.39 -15.40
N LYS A 89 4.23 2.84 -16.55
CA LYS A 89 4.70 1.55 -17.06
C LYS A 89 6.22 1.50 -17.28
N ASN A 90 6.86 2.65 -17.45
CA ASN A 90 8.31 2.78 -17.65
C ASN A 90 9.07 2.89 -16.33
N GLY A 91 8.36 3.03 -15.20
CA GLY A 91 8.95 3.15 -13.87
C GLY A 91 9.25 4.58 -13.42
N HIS A 92 8.83 5.61 -14.17
CA HIS A 92 9.01 6.99 -13.72
C HIS A 92 8.00 7.35 -12.64
N ALA A 93 8.47 8.08 -11.63
CA ALA A 93 7.62 8.62 -10.59
C ALA A 93 6.89 9.88 -11.06
N TRP A 94 5.60 9.91 -10.81
CA TRP A 94 4.69 11.01 -11.08
C TRP A 94 3.98 11.38 -9.79
N TYR A 95 3.96 12.65 -9.43
CA TYR A 95 3.23 13.12 -8.25
C TYR A 95 2.06 14.02 -8.64
N LYS A 96 0.97 13.95 -7.87
CA LYS A 96 -0.19 14.80 -8.11
C LYS A 96 0.05 16.21 -7.59
N GLU A 97 0.16 17.16 -8.50
CA GLU A 97 0.39 18.58 -8.17
C GLU A 97 -0.95 19.31 -7.96
N SER A 98 -1.95 19.03 -8.79
CA SER A 98 -3.29 19.62 -8.69
C SER A 98 -4.39 18.63 -9.09
N ALA A 99 -5.67 19.05 -9.06
CA ALA A 99 -6.83 18.16 -9.20
C ALA A 99 -6.82 17.29 -10.47
N ASN A 100 -6.20 17.76 -11.56
CA ASN A 100 -6.09 17.03 -12.84
C ASN A 100 -4.69 17.21 -13.46
N LYS A 101 -3.65 17.33 -12.62
CA LYS A 101 -2.28 17.58 -13.07
C LYS A 101 -1.30 16.69 -12.30
N TRP A 102 -0.62 15.85 -13.05
CA TRP A 102 0.48 15.01 -12.60
C TRP A 102 1.77 15.53 -13.20
N GLN A 103 2.80 15.61 -12.38
CA GLN A 103 4.12 16.07 -12.80
C GLN A 103 5.17 15.02 -12.47
N THR A 104 6.15 14.85 -13.35
CA THR A 104 7.32 14.01 -13.10
C THR A 104 8.55 14.89 -12.83
N VAL A 105 9.47 14.36 -12.03
CA VAL A 105 10.77 14.97 -11.72
C VAL A 105 11.89 14.32 -12.56
N ALA A 106 11.57 13.44 -13.51
CA ALA A 106 12.56 12.73 -14.31
C ALA A 106 13.50 13.68 -15.09
N GLU A 107 14.77 13.27 -15.23
CA GLU A 107 15.88 14.10 -15.72
C GLU A 107 15.72 14.55 -17.19
N ASN A 108 14.93 13.84 -18.01
CA ASN A 108 14.80 14.09 -19.45
C ASN A 108 13.61 15.00 -19.84
N GLY A 109 13.20 15.89 -18.94
CA GLY A 109 12.18 16.91 -19.20
C GLY A 109 10.88 16.61 -18.46
N GLY A 110 10.53 17.51 -17.54
CA GLY A 110 9.30 17.42 -16.77
C GLY A 110 8.07 17.35 -17.67
N GLY A 111 7.44 16.19 -17.72
CA GLY A 111 6.15 16.01 -18.37
C GLY A 111 5.00 16.43 -17.46
N ILE A 112 3.89 16.79 -18.08
CA ILE A 112 2.60 17.01 -17.40
C ILE A 112 1.62 15.98 -17.96
N GLN A 113 0.90 15.31 -17.08
CA GLN A 113 -0.17 14.39 -17.45
C GLN A 113 -1.49 14.75 -16.76
N THR A 114 -2.59 14.48 -17.44
CA THR A 114 -3.94 14.53 -16.87
C THR A 114 -4.26 13.27 -16.07
N ASP A 115 -5.33 13.30 -15.28
CA ASP A 115 -5.80 12.13 -14.51
C ASP A 115 -6.13 10.93 -15.40
N GLU A 116 -6.63 11.18 -16.62
CA GLU A 116 -7.00 10.13 -17.55
C GLU A 116 -5.77 9.50 -18.22
N GLU A 117 -4.78 10.32 -18.58
CA GLU A 117 -3.50 9.82 -19.08
C GLU A 117 -2.78 9.01 -18.00
N MET A 118 -2.74 9.51 -16.77
CA MET A 118 -2.16 8.81 -15.64
C MET A 118 -2.89 7.48 -15.37
N ARG A 119 -4.22 7.44 -15.55
CA ARG A 119 -4.99 6.20 -15.35
C ARG A 119 -4.59 5.10 -16.34
N ILE A 120 -4.30 5.47 -17.59
CA ILE A 120 -3.92 4.55 -18.66
C ILE A 120 -2.44 4.13 -18.53
N GLN A 121 -1.59 5.07 -18.11
CA GLN A 121 -0.15 4.86 -18.00
C GLN A 121 0.30 4.27 -16.66
N SER A 122 -0.53 4.33 -15.62
CA SER A 122 -0.21 3.76 -14.31
C SER A 122 0.14 2.29 -14.44
N GLN A 123 1.28 1.91 -13.84
CA GLN A 123 1.75 0.53 -13.76
C GLN A 123 0.79 -0.34 -12.95
N VAL A 124 0.17 0.23 -11.92
CA VAL A 124 -0.73 -0.46 -11.02
C VAL A 124 -2.15 0.09 -11.19
N PRO A 125 -3.15 -0.74 -11.48
CA PRO A 125 -4.53 -0.28 -11.60
C PRO A 125 -5.06 0.14 -10.22
N ALA A 126 -5.91 1.16 -10.22
CA ALA A 126 -6.64 1.57 -9.03
C ALA A 126 -7.49 0.41 -8.50
N ARG A 127 -7.42 0.19 -7.18
CA ARG A 127 -8.12 -0.91 -6.52
C ARG A 127 -8.35 -0.59 -5.05
N LYS A 128 -9.38 -1.19 -4.48
CA LYS A 128 -9.62 -1.12 -3.04
C LYS A 128 -8.64 -2.03 -2.30
N GLY A 129 -8.02 -1.52 -1.25
CA GLY A 129 -7.11 -2.28 -0.40
C GLY A 129 -7.83 -3.27 0.52
N LEU A 130 -7.14 -4.33 0.94
CA LEU A 130 -7.64 -5.25 1.95
C LEU A 130 -7.96 -4.51 3.26
N LEU A 131 -7.05 -3.64 3.71
CA LEU A 131 -7.20 -2.86 4.95
C LEU A 131 -8.31 -1.80 4.87
N GLU A 132 -8.70 -1.36 3.67
CA GLU A 132 -9.80 -0.42 3.48
C GLU A 132 -11.18 -1.10 3.60
N THR A 133 -11.22 -2.41 3.81
CA THR A 133 -12.47 -3.17 3.95
C THR A 133 -13.12 -2.88 5.30
N LYS A 134 -14.16 -2.04 5.28
CA LYS A 134 -14.97 -1.69 6.45
C LYS A 134 -15.75 -2.89 6.98
N ARG A 135 -16.03 -2.87 8.30
CA ARG A 135 -16.88 -3.85 9.02
C ARG A 135 -16.35 -5.28 9.07
N VAL A 136 -15.05 -5.45 8.88
CA VAL A 136 -14.39 -6.76 8.98
C VAL A 136 -13.37 -6.66 10.12
N THR A 137 -13.11 -7.74 10.84
CA THR A 137 -12.04 -7.74 11.84
C THR A 137 -10.69 -7.95 11.15
N THR A 138 -9.59 -7.54 11.77
CA THR A 138 -8.27 -7.77 11.18
C THR A 138 -7.97 -9.28 11.05
N SER A 139 -8.46 -10.10 11.98
CA SER A 139 -8.31 -11.56 11.95
C SER A 139 -8.93 -12.20 10.71
N ASP A 140 -10.09 -11.71 10.27
CA ASP A 140 -10.76 -12.22 9.06
C ASP A 140 -9.99 -11.85 7.78
N LEU A 141 -9.14 -10.81 7.83
CA LEU A 141 -8.32 -10.38 6.69
C LEU A 141 -6.99 -11.13 6.57
N ILE A 142 -6.51 -11.79 7.64
CA ILE A 142 -5.21 -12.48 7.67
C ILE A 142 -5.05 -13.51 6.53
N PRO A 143 -6.04 -14.37 6.21
CA PRO A 143 -5.89 -15.33 5.12
C PRO A 143 -5.65 -14.66 3.76
N TYR A 144 -6.30 -13.54 3.49
CA TYR A 144 -6.17 -12.79 2.23
C TYR A 144 -4.82 -12.08 2.14
N MET A 145 -4.31 -11.56 3.25
CA MET A 145 -2.96 -10.99 3.32
C MET A 145 -1.90 -12.07 3.13
N GLY A 146 -2.05 -13.22 3.78
CA GLY A 146 -1.16 -14.36 3.60
C GLY A 146 -1.15 -14.89 2.17
N GLN A 147 -2.31 -14.93 1.50
CA GLN A 147 -2.38 -15.26 0.08
C GLN A 147 -1.67 -14.21 -0.80
N SER A 148 -1.82 -12.92 -0.45
CA SER A 148 -1.14 -11.83 -1.16
C SER A 148 0.38 -11.89 -1.00
N MET A 149 0.87 -12.29 0.19
CA MET A 149 2.30 -12.49 0.47
C MET A 149 2.87 -13.67 -0.32
N ARG A 150 2.17 -14.82 -0.34
CA ARG A 150 2.56 -15.97 -1.18
C ARG A 150 2.62 -15.60 -2.66
N ALA A 151 1.66 -14.80 -3.12
CA ALA A 151 1.65 -14.32 -4.49
C ALA A 151 2.82 -13.37 -4.79
N LEU A 152 3.26 -12.56 -3.82
CA LEU A 152 4.48 -11.75 -3.95
C LEU A 152 5.71 -12.65 -4.06
N GLN A 153 5.91 -13.59 -3.12
CA GLN A 153 7.00 -14.58 -3.13
C GLN A 153 7.11 -15.29 -4.48
N CYS A 154 6.00 -15.81 -5.01
CA CYS A 154 5.99 -16.43 -6.33
C CYS A 154 6.44 -15.49 -7.45
N ARG A 155 6.00 -14.23 -7.46
CA ARG A 155 6.34 -13.28 -8.53
C ARG A 155 7.79 -12.83 -8.47
N VAL A 156 8.36 -12.65 -7.28
CA VAL A 156 9.78 -12.29 -7.14
C VAL A 156 10.70 -13.47 -7.48
N ASP A 157 10.34 -14.69 -7.10
CA ASP A 157 11.10 -15.90 -7.48
C ASP A 157 11.07 -16.13 -8.99
N LEU A 158 9.92 -15.87 -9.63
CA LEU A 158 9.80 -15.92 -11.08
C LEU A 158 10.75 -14.92 -11.74
N ILE A 159 10.91 -13.71 -11.21
CA ILE A 159 11.87 -12.72 -11.72
C ILE A 159 13.30 -13.28 -11.68
N CYS A 160 13.74 -13.88 -10.56
CA CYS A 160 15.07 -14.47 -10.49
C CYS A 160 15.25 -15.68 -11.41
N ASN A 161 14.19 -16.46 -11.64
CA ASN A 161 14.22 -17.52 -12.65
C ASN A 161 14.35 -16.98 -14.07
N VAL A 162 13.70 -15.86 -14.40
CA VAL A 162 13.87 -15.15 -15.68
C VAL A 162 15.30 -14.68 -15.84
N VAL A 163 15.90 -14.07 -14.80
CA VAL A 163 17.31 -13.64 -14.82
C VAL A 163 18.22 -14.83 -15.11
N ARG A 164 18.07 -15.94 -14.37
CA ARG A 164 18.86 -17.15 -14.55
C ARG A 164 18.74 -17.75 -15.95
N GLN A 165 17.55 -17.68 -16.57
CA GLN A 165 17.33 -18.16 -17.94
C GLN A 165 17.82 -17.17 -19.01
N SER A 166 17.95 -15.89 -18.67
CA SER A 166 18.44 -14.83 -19.56
C SER A 166 19.97 -14.85 -19.69
N VAL A 167 20.66 -15.28 -18.63
CA VAL A 167 22.11 -15.47 -18.61
C VAL A 167 22.55 -16.49 -19.67
N GLY A 168 23.59 -16.15 -20.44
CA GLY A 168 24.17 -17.03 -21.48
C GLY A 168 23.39 -17.09 -22.79
N LYS A 169 22.36 -16.25 -22.97
CA LYS A 169 21.65 -16.08 -24.25
C LYS A 169 22.27 -14.97 -25.09
N LEU A 170 22.23 -15.13 -26.41
CA LEU A 170 22.75 -14.14 -27.36
C LEU A 170 21.95 -12.82 -27.28
N PRO A 171 22.60 -11.67 -27.45
CA PRO A 171 21.98 -10.35 -27.24
C PRO A 171 20.94 -9.96 -28.29
N THR A 172 20.86 -10.66 -29.43
CA THR A 172 20.30 -10.11 -30.68
C THR A 172 18.76 -10.06 -30.77
N ASP A 173 17.99 -10.92 -30.10
CA ASP A 173 16.50 -10.89 -30.19
C ASP A 173 15.79 -11.20 -28.86
N PRO A 174 14.64 -10.55 -28.52
CA PRO A 174 13.81 -10.91 -27.38
C PRO A 174 13.38 -12.38 -27.49
N LEU A 175 13.84 -13.20 -26.54
CA LEU A 175 13.49 -14.61 -26.49
C LEU A 175 12.36 -14.79 -25.47
N GLU A 176 11.20 -15.22 -25.96
CA GLU A 176 10.11 -15.64 -25.09
C GLU A 176 10.51 -16.91 -24.35
N ILE A 177 10.39 -16.87 -23.04
CA ILE A 177 10.67 -17.99 -22.14
C ILE A 177 9.49 -18.22 -21.22
N ILE A 178 9.36 -19.47 -20.76
CA ILE A 178 8.38 -19.82 -19.73
C ILE A 178 9.14 -19.91 -18.41
N ALA A 179 8.96 -18.91 -17.57
CA ALA A 179 9.51 -18.90 -16.23
C ALA A 179 8.70 -19.88 -15.36
N ARG A 180 9.41 -20.82 -14.72
CA ARG A 180 8.81 -21.85 -13.86
C ARG A 180 9.45 -21.81 -12.49
N THR A 181 8.61 -21.66 -11.47
CA THR A 181 9.00 -21.75 -10.05
C THR A 181 8.13 -22.83 -9.39
N PRO A 182 8.71 -23.74 -8.58
CA PRO A 182 7.92 -24.76 -7.87
C PRO A 182 6.80 -24.15 -7.04
N GLY A 183 5.57 -24.63 -7.22
CA GLY A 183 4.39 -24.14 -6.47
C GLY A 183 3.78 -22.84 -7.00
N CYS A 184 4.34 -22.25 -8.06
CA CYS A 184 3.81 -21.05 -8.71
C CYS A 184 3.23 -21.39 -10.08
N ILE A 185 2.40 -20.49 -10.63
CA ILE A 185 1.88 -20.61 -11.99
C ILE A 185 2.98 -20.30 -13.01
N ASP A 186 3.03 -21.08 -14.09
CA ASP A 186 3.93 -20.82 -15.22
C ASP A 186 3.63 -19.44 -15.82
N TRP A 187 4.67 -18.63 -15.99
CA TRP A 187 4.54 -17.26 -16.49
C TRP A 187 5.33 -17.08 -17.79
N PRO A 188 4.65 -16.90 -18.94
CA PRO A 188 5.31 -16.59 -20.19
C PRO A 188 5.82 -15.14 -20.14
N THR A 189 7.12 -14.96 -20.38
CA THR A 189 7.74 -13.63 -20.32
C THR A 189 8.97 -13.57 -21.21
N GLU A 190 9.39 -12.36 -21.54
CA GLU A 190 10.59 -12.13 -22.30
C GLU A 190 11.82 -12.15 -21.39
N THR A 191 12.93 -12.66 -21.92
CA THR A 191 14.23 -12.55 -21.26
C THR A 191 14.65 -11.10 -21.06
N PHE A 192 15.30 -10.83 -19.92
CA PHE A 192 15.81 -9.50 -19.60
C PHE A 192 16.97 -9.14 -20.53
N LYS A 193 16.80 -8.08 -21.32
CA LYS A 193 17.76 -7.66 -22.34
C LYS A 193 19.12 -7.31 -21.74
N SER A 194 19.16 -6.62 -20.59
CA SER A 194 20.42 -6.24 -19.94
C SER A 194 21.10 -7.40 -19.20
N CYS A 195 20.40 -8.50 -18.94
CA CYS A 195 20.95 -9.67 -18.26
C CYS A 195 21.55 -10.74 -19.20
N ARG A 196 21.70 -10.41 -20.48
CA ARG A 196 22.26 -11.31 -21.52
C ARG A 196 23.77 -11.21 -21.56
N LEU A 197 24.41 -11.69 -20.51
CA LEU A 197 25.87 -11.73 -20.41
C LEU A 197 26.40 -12.83 -21.34
N ALA A 198 27.15 -12.45 -22.37
CA ALA A 198 27.73 -13.39 -23.33
C ALA A 198 28.82 -14.24 -22.64
N SER A 199 28.75 -15.57 -22.77
CA SER A 199 29.71 -16.52 -22.15
C SER A 199 31.10 -16.58 -22.82
N GLY A 200 31.55 -15.49 -23.46
CA GLY A 200 32.74 -15.49 -24.32
C GLY A 200 34.06 -15.18 -23.60
N ASP A 201 34.04 -14.37 -22.54
CA ASP A 201 35.25 -13.88 -21.85
C ASP A 201 35.34 -14.44 -20.43
N GLY A 202 36.54 -14.72 -19.92
CA GLY A 202 36.74 -15.29 -18.57
C GLY A 202 36.10 -14.49 -17.42
N ASN A 203 35.83 -13.19 -17.64
CA ASN A 203 35.11 -12.32 -16.70
C ASN A 203 33.60 -12.58 -16.68
N SER A 204 33.02 -13.13 -17.75
CA SER A 204 31.58 -13.38 -17.86
C SER A 204 31.09 -14.40 -16.84
N ILE A 205 31.90 -15.40 -16.47
CA ILE A 205 31.50 -16.41 -15.48
C ILE A 205 31.31 -15.75 -14.10
N SER A 206 32.21 -14.85 -13.70
CA SER A 206 32.12 -14.12 -12.44
C SER A 206 30.89 -13.20 -12.41
N GLU A 207 30.62 -12.48 -13.50
CA GLU A 207 29.47 -11.58 -13.62
C GLU A 207 28.14 -12.35 -13.61
N GLN A 208 28.08 -13.53 -14.23
CA GLN A 208 26.91 -14.39 -14.22
C GLN A 208 26.59 -14.91 -12.81
N THR A 209 27.62 -15.35 -12.07
CA THR A 209 27.44 -15.77 -10.68
C THR A 209 27.02 -14.59 -9.80
N ASP A 210 27.62 -13.42 -10.00
CA ASP A 210 27.29 -12.21 -9.24
C ASP A 210 25.83 -11.79 -9.41
N VAL A 211 25.34 -11.71 -10.65
CA VAL A 211 23.94 -11.34 -10.94
C VAL A 211 22.94 -12.34 -10.36
N THR A 212 23.24 -13.63 -10.45
CA THR A 212 22.33 -14.68 -9.95
C THR A 212 22.29 -14.73 -8.43
N THR A 213 23.45 -14.59 -7.76
CA THR A 213 23.52 -14.47 -6.30
C THR A 213 22.87 -13.16 -5.83
N TYR A 214 23.10 -12.05 -6.54
CA TYR A 214 22.47 -10.76 -6.23
C TYR A 214 20.95 -10.86 -6.24
N CYS A 215 20.36 -11.44 -7.29
CA CYS A 215 18.89 -11.56 -7.39
C CYS A 215 18.30 -12.34 -6.21
N ALA A 216 18.93 -13.45 -5.82
CA ALA A 216 18.49 -14.24 -4.67
C ALA A 216 18.55 -13.42 -3.38
N SER A 217 19.69 -12.76 -3.11
CA SER A 217 19.87 -11.97 -1.88
C SER A 217 18.87 -10.81 -1.75
N VAL A 218 18.68 -10.02 -2.81
CA VAL A 218 17.78 -8.87 -2.78
C VAL A 218 16.32 -9.30 -2.70
N THR A 219 15.99 -10.46 -3.27
CA THR A 219 14.64 -11.02 -3.16
C THR A 219 14.32 -11.44 -1.73
N ASP A 220 15.25 -12.14 -1.06
CA ASP A 220 15.11 -12.54 0.33
C ASP A 220 14.96 -11.31 1.25
N ASP A 221 15.84 -10.32 1.09
CA ASP A 221 15.80 -9.06 1.85
C ASP A 221 14.46 -8.32 1.64
N LEU A 222 13.96 -8.25 0.41
CA LEU A 222 12.69 -7.61 0.08
C LEU A 222 11.52 -8.33 0.74
N ILE A 223 11.48 -9.66 0.69
CA ILE A 223 10.41 -10.45 1.30
C ILE A 223 10.45 -10.30 2.82
N GLU A 224 11.63 -10.37 3.44
CA GLU A 224 11.78 -10.17 4.88
C GLU A 224 11.28 -8.78 5.31
N GLN A 225 11.68 -7.73 4.59
CA GLN A 225 11.24 -6.37 4.85
C GLN A 225 9.71 -6.21 4.69
N GLU A 226 9.12 -6.77 3.63
CA GLU A 226 7.67 -6.68 3.41
C GLU A 226 6.88 -7.49 4.44
N MET A 227 7.40 -8.64 4.91
CA MET A 227 6.79 -9.39 6.01
C MET A 227 6.80 -8.58 7.31
N ALA A 228 7.95 -8.02 7.71
CA ALA A 228 8.05 -7.21 8.92
C ALA A 228 7.15 -5.96 8.86
N THR A 229 7.11 -5.30 7.69
CA THR A 229 6.23 -4.14 7.48
C THR A 229 4.76 -4.53 7.54
N THR A 230 4.38 -5.65 6.93
CA THR A 230 2.99 -6.15 6.95
C THR A 230 2.57 -6.54 8.36
N GLU A 231 3.45 -7.17 9.14
CA GLU A 231 3.18 -7.52 10.53
C GLU A 231 2.89 -6.28 11.36
N MET A 232 3.76 -5.27 11.31
CA MET A 232 3.56 -4.00 12.02
C MET A 232 2.23 -3.33 11.64
N VAL A 233 1.88 -3.33 10.36
CA VAL A 233 0.64 -2.75 9.85
C VAL A 233 -0.59 -3.51 10.33
N VAL A 234 -0.52 -4.84 10.35
CA VAL A 234 -1.59 -5.72 10.87
C VAL A 234 -1.81 -5.47 12.36
N GLN A 235 -0.73 -5.38 13.14
CA GLN A 235 -0.82 -5.05 14.57
C GLN A 235 -1.46 -3.67 14.79
N TYR A 236 -1.08 -2.67 13.99
CA TYR A 236 -1.66 -1.34 14.06
C TYR A 236 -3.16 -1.33 13.69
N ASP A 237 -3.56 -1.97 12.60
CA ASP A 237 -4.97 -2.07 12.19
C ASP A 237 -5.82 -2.83 13.22
N ALA A 238 -5.28 -3.92 13.79
CA ALA A 238 -5.94 -4.66 14.86
C ALA A 238 -6.15 -3.77 16.10
N ALA A 239 -5.11 -3.09 16.57
CA ALA A 239 -5.22 -2.17 17.70
C ALA A 239 -6.23 -1.06 17.42
N TYR A 240 -6.19 -0.44 16.24
CA TYR A 240 -7.13 0.60 15.85
C TYR A 240 -8.59 0.12 15.84
N ARG A 241 -8.87 -1.05 15.25
CA ARG A 241 -10.22 -1.61 15.21
C ARG A 241 -10.73 -2.00 16.59
N THR A 242 -9.87 -2.59 17.43
CA THR A 242 -10.22 -2.93 18.82
C THR A 242 -10.51 -1.67 19.64
N LEU A 243 -9.74 -0.60 19.48
CA LEU A 243 -10.00 0.69 20.15
C LEU A 243 -11.35 1.28 19.73
N LEU A 244 -11.72 1.21 18.44
CA LEU A 244 -13.03 1.66 17.98
C LEU A 244 -14.18 0.84 18.58
N GLN A 245 -14.00 -0.48 18.72
CA GLN A 245 -14.99 -1.35 19.36
C GLN A 245 -15.12 -1.04 20.86
N LEU A 246 -13.99 -0.84 21.55
CA LEU A 246 -13.97 -0.47 22.96
C LEU A 246 -14.63 0.89 23.19
N ALA A 247 -14.33 1.90 22.36
CA ALA A 247 -14.92 3.22 22.45
C ALA A 247 -16.45 3.16 22.29
N GLY A 248 -16.95 2.37 21.33
CA GLY A 248 -18.39 2.16 21.16
C GLY A 248 -19.04 1.48 22.36
N ASN A 249 -18.41 0.44 22.91
CA ASN A 249 -18.92 -0.25 24.10
C ASN A 249 -18.84 0.63 25.36
N PHE A 250 -17.82 1.48 25.48
CA PHE A 250 -17.65 2.37 26.63
C PHE A 250 -18.68 3.51 26.63
N ASP A 251 -19.07 4.04 25.47
CA ASP A 251 -20.16 5.02 25.37
C ASP A 251 -21.50 4.40 25.83
N LEU A 252 -21.81 3.18 25.38
CA LEU A 252 -22.99 2.44 25.86
C LEU A 252 -22.93 2.18 27.38
N PHE A 253 -21.77 1.77 27.89
CA PHE A 253 -21.56 1.60 29.33
C PHE A 253 -21.79 2.90 30.10
N LEU A 254 -21.24 4.03 29.64
CA LEU A 254 -21.43 5.32 30.30
C LEU A 254 -22.90 5.77 30.28
N GLN A 255 -23.64 5.50 29.20
CA GLN A 255 -25.07 5.85 29.12
C GLN A 255 -25.91 5.05 30.14
N GLU A 256 -25.67 3.74 30.25
CA GLU A 256 -26.41 2.87 31.17
C GLU A 256 -26.00 3.08 32.63
N PHE A 257 -24.70 3.18 32.89
CA PHE A 257 -24.16 3.25 34.25
C PHE A 257 -24.05 4.67 34.82
N ARG A 258 -24.43 5.71 34.05
CA ARG A 258 -24.45 7.10 34.54
C ARG A 258 -25.26 7.22 35.84
N PHE A 259 -26.47 6.68 35.88
CA PHE A 259 -27.32 6.78 37.07
C PHE A 259 -26.84 5.87 38.23
N PRO A 260 -26.53 4.58 38.01
CA PRO A 260 -25.98 3.71 39.05
C PRO A 260 -24.69 4.24 39.68
N ILE A 261 -23.73 4.73 38.88
CA ILE A 261 -22.45 5.24 39.40
C ILE A 261 -22.66 6.50 40.24
N ILE A 262 -23.48 7.46 39.76
CA ILE A 262 -23.79 8.68 40.52
C ILE A 262 -24.55 8.33 41.82
N SER A 263 -25.45 7.34 41.76
CA SER A 263 -26.19 6.85 42.95
C SER A 263 -25.24 6.25 43.98
N SER A 264 -24.38 5.31 43.58
CA SER A 264 -23.44 4.64 44.48
C SER A 264 -22.41 5.60 45.06
N LEU A 265 -21.90 6.57 44.28
CA LEU A 265 -21.02 7.63 44.77
C LEU A 265 -21.72 8.54 45.79
N ARG A 266 -22.99 8.88 45.56
CA ARG A 266 -23.80 9.62 46.56
C ARG A 266 -24.01 8.82 47.85
N GLN A 267 -24.26 7.51 47.74
CA GLN A 267 -24.41 6.66 48.91
C GLN A 267 -23.08 6.51 49.68
N MET A 268 -21.95 6.37 48.98
CA MET A 268 -20.63 6.30 49.59
C MET A 268 -20.21 7.62 50.26
N THR A 269 -20.49 8.77 49.64
CA THR A 269 -20.25 10.09 50.25
C THR A 269 -21.16 10.35 51.44
N ASN A 270 -22.42 9.87 51.40
CA ASN A 270 -23.30 9.91 52.58
C ASN A 270 -22.80 9.02 53.72
N LEU A 271 -22.24 7.84 53.42
CA LEU A 271 -21.60 6.97 54.42
C LEU A 271 -20.30 7.57 54.98
N ILE A 272 -19.47 8.20 54.15
CA ILE A 272 -18.27 8.91 54.61
C ILE A 272 -18.66 10.14 55.45
N GLY A 273 -19.72 10.85 55.06
CA GLY A 273 -20.29 11.95 55.83
C GLY A 273 -20.89 11.50 57.17
N SER A 274 -21.49 10.30 57.23
CA SER A 274 -21.97 9.73 58.50
C SER A 274 -20.83 9.19 59.36
N LEU A 275 -19.74 8.68 58.76
CA LEU A 275 -18.51 8.29 59.45
C LEU A 275 -17.76 9.51 60.04
N ASN A 276 -17.89 10.70 59.44
CA ASN A 276 -17.37 11.95 60.00
C ASN A 276 -18.06 12.38 61.32
N ARG A 277 -19.16 11.70 61.70
CA ARG A 277 -19.86 11.86 62.98
C ARG A 277 -19.48 10.80 64.02
N ILE A 278 -18.63 9.83 63.69
CA ILE A 278 -18.08 8.87 64.65
C ILE A 278 -16.73 9.43 65.13
N PRO A 279 -16.65 10.03 66.34
CA PRO A 279 -15.37 10.46 66.87
C PRO A 279 -14.53 9.20 67.13
N CYS A 280 -13.28 9.21 66.68
CA CYS A 280 -12.25 8.18 66.91
C CYS A 280 -12.07 7.06 65.86
N PHE A 281 -12.13 7.36 64.56
CA PHE A 281 -11.53 6.47 63.53
C PHE A 281 -10.26 7.00 62.85
N LEU A 282 -9.82 8.21 63.21
CA LEU A 282 -8.44 8.61 62.99
C LEU A 282 -7.68 8.27 64.27
N SER A 283 -6.63 7.48 64.15
CA SER A 283 -5.62 7.17 65.18
C SER A 283 -4.86 8.40 65.69
N SER A 284 -5.46 9.58 65.64
CA SER A 284 -4.90 10.89 65.93
C SER A 284 -5.61 11.61 67.08
N CYS A 285 -6.56 10.96 67.75
CA CYS A 285 -7.25 11.53 68.92
C CYS A 285 -6.68 11.10 70.28
N ASP A 286 -5.51 10.46 70.33
CA ASP A 286 -4.74 10.31 71.58
C ASP A 286 -3.58 11.33 71.62
N ALA A 287 -3.91 12.57 71.97
CA ALA A 287 -2.94 13.51 72.51
C ALA A 287 -3.64 14.46 73.49
N SER A 288 -3.89 13.95 74.70
CA SER A 288 -4.11 14.74 75.91
C SER A 288 -3.16 14.16 76.97
N PRO A 289 -2.43 14.96 77.76
CA PRO A 289 -2.71 16.36 78.08
C PRO A 289 -1.96 17.40 77.21
N PRO A 290 -2.48 18.65 77.10
CA PRO A 290 -1.82 19.73 76.38
C PRO A 290 -0.48 20.12 77.03
N PRO A 291 0.58 20.42 76.25
CA PRO A 291 1.80 21.01 76.80
C PRO A 291 1.49 22.40 77.36
N SER A 292 1.94 22.62 78.60
CA SER A 292 1.84 23.87 79.36
C SER A 292 2.29 25.08 78.53
N ALA A 293 1.47 26.14 78.54
CA ALA A 293 1.82 27.44 77.98
C ALA A 293 3.14 27.98 78.60
N PRO A 294 4.00 28.66 77.82
CA PRO A 294 5.22 29.25 78.35
C PRO A 294 4.86 30.42 79.28
N GLN A 295 5.23 30.32 80.55
CA GLN A 295 5.29 31.46 81.48
C GLN A 295 6.57 32.25 81.20
N GLN A 296 6.40 33.54 80.90
CA GLN A 296 7.41 34.57 81.11
C GLN A 296 7.61 34.81 82.61
#